data_AF-A0A919I4P3-F1
#
_entry.id   AF-A0A919I4P3-F1
#
_cell.length_a   1.000
_cell.length_b   1.000
_cell.length_c   1.000
_cell.angle_alpha   90.00
_cell.angle_beta   90.00
_cell.angle_gamma   90.00
#
_symmetry.space_group_name_H-M   'P 1'
#
loop_
_entity.id
_entity.type
_entity.pdbx_description
1 polymer ?
#
loop_
_entity_poly.entity_id
_entity_poly.type
_entity_poly.pdbx_seq_one_letter_code
_entity_poly.pdbx_strand_id
1 'polypeptide(L)'
;MDLLIILTYVAIAWSIFKIFKIPVNKWTVPTAALGGVFIVSALILLMNYNHPYTFLAQKAVISIPITPQVTGVVNSVTDKANQRVKKGEVLFTIDPARYQARVDRLQADR
;
A
#
# COMPACT_ATOMS: atom_id res chain seq x y z
N MET A 1 14.91 -6.57 -6.46
CA MET A 1 14.53 -6.50 -7.88
C MET A 1 15.78 -6.41 -8.76
N ASP A 2 16.72 -5.58 -8.33
CA ASP A 2 18.04 -5.32 -8.93
C ASP A 2 18.89 -6.60 -9.03
N LEU A 3 18.85 -7.44 -7.99
CA LEU A 3 19.53 -8.75 -7.98
C LEU A 3 19.03 -9.69 -9.09
N LEU A 4 17.73 -9.70 -9.39
CA LEU A 4 17.17 -10.53 -10.46
C LEU A 4 17.64 -10.05 -11.84
N ILE A 5 17.78 -8.74 -12.04
CA ILE A 5 18.30 -8.15 -13.28
C ILE A 5 19.77 -8.53 -13.48
N ILE A 6 20.58 -8.47 -12.41
CA ILE A 6 21.99 -8.86 -12.48
C ILE A 6 22.14 -10.37 -12.75
N LEU A 7 21.37 -11.21 -12.06
CA LEU A 7 21.43 -12.67 -12.24
C LEU A 7 20.97 -13.10 -13.63
N THR A 8 19.91 -12.50 -14.17
CA THR A 8 19.45 -12.78 -15.55
C THR A 8 20.47 -12.31 -16.59
N TYR A 9 21.11 -11.16 -16.39
CA TYR A 9 22.20 -10.73 -17.27
C TYR A 9 23.38 -11.70 -17.27
N VAL A 10 23.84 -12.13 -16.08
CA VAL A 10 24.94 -13.11 -15.96
C VAL A 10 24.58 -14.44 -16.61
N ALA A 11 23.33 -14.92 -16.45
CA ALA A 11 22.85 -16.14 -17.07
C ALA A 11 22.79 -16.05 -18.61
N ILE A 12 22.36 -14.90 -19.15
CA ILE A 12 22.32 -14.65 -20.61
C ILE A 12 23.74 -14.54 -21.17
N ALA A 13 24.63 -13.77 -20.53
CA ALA A 13 26.02 -13.63 -20.96
C ALA A 13 26.72 -15.00 -20.99
N TRP A 14 26.58 -15.81 -19.93
CA TRP A 14 27.12 -17.17 -19.90
C TRP A 14 26.54 -18.07 -21.00
N SER A 15 25.23 -17.97 -21.25
CA SER A 15 24.56 -18.73 -22.31
C SER A 15 25.07 -18.35 -23.70
N ILE A 16 25.30 -17.07 -23.98
CA ILE A 16 25.86 -16.58 -25.25
C ILE A 16 27.27 -17.15 -25.45
N PHE A 17 28.14 -17.09 -24.44
CA PHE A 17 29.49 -17.67 -24.52
C PHE A 17 29.47 -19.17 -24.78
N LYS A 18 28.53 -19.90 -24.16
CA LYS A 18 28.40 -21.34 -24.30
C LYS A 18 27.80 -21.77 -25.65
N ILE A 19 26.81 -21.04 -26.16
CA ILE A 19 26.12 -21.34 -27.44
C ILE A 19 26.99 -20.95 -28.62
N PHE A 20 27.59 -19.76 -28.61
CA PHE A 20 28.38 -19.25 -29.72
C PHE A 20 29.84 -19.72 -29.72
N LYS A 21 30.24 -20.55 -28.73
CA LYS A 21 31.61 -21.10 -28.59
C LYS A 21 32.71 -20.05 -28.77
N ILE A 22 32.50 -18.84 -28.27
CA ILE A 22 33.48 -17.74 -28.43
C ILE A 22 34.68 -18.07 -27.55
N PRO A 23 35.92 -18.05 -28.07
CA PRO A 23 37.10 -18.31 -27.26
C PRO A 23 37.20 -17.25 -26.16
N VAL A 24 37.21 -17.71 -24.92
CA VAL A 24 37.47 -16.89 -23.72
C VAL A 24 38.93 -16.45 -23.75
N ASN A 25 39.20 -15.39 -24.50
CA ASN A 25 40.51 -14.76 -24.62
C ASN A 25 40.62 -13.57 -23.64
N LYS A 26 41.82 -12.99 -23.53
CA LYS A 26 42.12 -11.88 -22.62
C LYS A 26 41.31 -10.59 -22.88
N TRP A 27 40.64 -10.47 -24.02
CA TRP A 27 39.93 -9.25 -24.48
C TRP A 27 38.41 -9.41 -24.55
N THR A 28 37.91 -10.58 -24.95
CA THR A 28 36.47 -10.86 -25.09
C THR A 28 35.75 -10.83 -23.74
N VAL A 29 36.39 -11.35 -22.68
CA VAL A 29 35.80 -11.38 -21.34
C VAL A 29 35.67 -9.96 -20.76
N PRO A 30 36.72 -9.10 -20.78
CA PRO A 30 36.59 -7.70 -20.37
C PRO A 30 35.56 -6.92 -21.19
N THR A 31 35.51 -7.10 -22.52
CA THR A 31 34.56 -6.37 -23.37
C THR A 31 33.11 -6.74 -23.07
N ALA A 32 32.82 -8.03 -22.85
CA ALA A 32 31.48 -8.47 -22.46
C ALA A 32 31.09 -8.03 -21.04
N ALA A 33 32.05 -7.95 -20.12
CA ALA A 33 31.83 -7.40 -18.79
C ALA A 33 31.53 -5.89 -18.86
N LEU A 34 32.31 -5.12 -19.61
CA LEU A 34 32.11 -3.68 -19.82
C LEU A 34 30.77 -3.37 -20.49
N GLY A 35 30.43 -4.09 -21.57
CA GLY A 35 29.13 -3.96 -22.24
C GLY A 35 27.97 -4.31 -21.30
N GLY A 36 28.16 -5.31 -20.45
CA GLY A 36 27.18 -5.69 -19.44
C GLY A 36 26.93 -4.64 -18.39
N VAL A 37 28.01 -4.10 -17.82
CA VAL A 37 27.89 -3.01 -16.86
C VAL A 37 27.17 -1.82 -17.48
N PHE A 38 27.47 -1.48 -18.75
CA PHE A 38 26.81 -0.38 -19.45
C PHE A 38 25.31 -0.63 -19.69
N ILE A 39 24.94 -1.81 -20.21
CA ILE A 39 23.54 -2.15 -20.52
C ILE A 39 22.71 -2.27 -19.23
N VAL A 40 23.24 -2.96 -18.22
CA VAL A 40 22.54 -3.16 -16.93
C VAL A 40 22.40 -1.84 -16.18
N SER A 41 23.44 -1.00 -16.15
CA SER A 41 23.35 0.32 -15.50
C SER A 41 22.34 1.24 -16.20
N ALA A 42 22.33 1.28 -17.54
CA ALA A 42 21.35 2.05 -18.30
C ALA A 42 19.91 1.57 -18.04
N LEU A 43 19.69 0.25 -17.97
CA LEU A 43 18.38 -0.32 -17.68
C LEU A 43 17.92 0.01 -16.25
N ILE A 44 18.80 -0.12 -15.26
CA ILE A 44 18.49 0.21 -13.86
C ILE A 44 18.11 1.68 -13.72
N LEU A 45 18.85 2.59 -14.35
CA LEU A 45 18.55 4.03 -14.33
C LEU A 45 17.18 4.33 -14.95
N LEU A 46 16.89 3.73 -16.11
CA LEU A 46 15.61 3.92 -16.80
C LEU A 46 14.43 3.38 -15.99
N MET A 47 14.60 2.23 -15.34
CA MET A 47 13.58 1.65 -14.48
C MET A 47 13.38 2.47 -13.20
N ASN A 48 14.47 2.93 -12.57
CA ASN A 48 14.39 3.76 -11.37
C ASN A 48 13.67 5.08 -11.63
N TYR A 49 13.90 5.68 -12.81
CA TYR A 49 13.20 6.89 -13.23
C TYR A 49 11.71 6.66 -13.52
N ASN A 50 11.36 5.60 -14.24
CA ASN A 50 9.96 5.35 -14.64
C ASN A 50 9.11 4.71 -13.53
N HIS A 51 9.72 3.99 -12.60
CA HIS A 51 9.04 3.36 -11.46
C HIS A 51 9.74 3.75 -10.16
N PRO A 52 9.50 4.97 -9.65
CA PRO A 52 10.03 5.39 -8.37
C PRO A 52 9.49 4.45 -7.28
N TYR A 53 10.37 3.61 -6.76
CA TYR A 53 10.06 2.72 -5.66
C TYR A 53 10.13 3.50 -4.37
N THR A 54 8.98 3.68 -3.72
CA THR A 54 8.89 4.29 -2.39
C THR A 54 8.33 3.28 -1.41
N PHE A 55 8.99 3.13 -0.25
CA PHE A 55 8.44 2.38 0.88
C PHE A 55 7.32 3.16 1.59
N LEU A 56 7.18 4.45 1.29
CA LEU A 56 6.18 5.34 1.87
C LEU A 56 4.99 5.43 0.91
N ALA A 57 4.02 4.54 1.09
CA ALA A 57 2.72 4.67 0.47
C ALA A 57 1.88 5.66 1.28
N GLN A 58 1.77 6.91 0.82
CA GLN A 58 0.89 7.88 1.46
C GLN A 58 -0.55 7.69 0.97
N LYS A 59 -1.38 7.03 1.79
CA LYS A 59 -2.81 6.92 1.52
C LYS A 59 -3.51 8.17 2.06
N ALA A 60 -3.76 9.14 1.18
CA ALA A 60 -4.63 10.26 1.50
C ALA A 60 -6.09 9.76 1.56
N VAL A 61 -6.65 9.67 2.77
CA VAL A 61 -8.06 9.35 2.99
C VAL A 61 -8.76 10.54 3.64
N ILE A 62 -9.90 10.91 3.08
CA ILE A 62 -10.77 11.93 3.66
C ILE A 62 -11.56 11.25 4.78
N SER A 63 -11.30 11.65 6.02
CA SER A 63 -12.07 11.20 7.18
C SER A 63 -13.21 12.20 7.43
N ILE A 64 -14.45 11.72 7.42
CA ILE A 64 -15.62 12.52 7.79
C ILE A 64 -15.96 12.15 9.24
N PRO A 65 -15.86 13.07 10.21
CA PRO A 65 -16.25 12.79 11.58
C PRO A 65 -17.76 12.56 11.65
N ILE A 66 -18.18 11.52 12.37
CA ILE A 66 -19.59 11.21 12.59
C ILE A 66 -19.97 11.77 13.96
N THR A 67 -20.83 12.78 13.98
CA THR A 67 -21.30 13.43 15.19
C THR A 67 -22.76 13.07 15.49
N PRO A 68 -23.12 12.85 16.76
CA PRO A 68 -24.52 12.69 17.13
C PRO A 68 -25.26 14.02 17.02
N GLN A 69 -26.55 13.96 16.65
CA GLN A 69 -27.41 15.15 16.61
C GLN A 69 -27.82 15.65 18.01
N VAL A 70 -27.60 14.83 19.05
CA VAL A 70 -28.05 15.10 20.41
C VAL A 70 -26.92 14.86 21.41
N THR A 71 -26.89 15.65 22.49
CA THR A 71 -25.87 15.57 23.54
C THR A 71 -26.28 14.63 24.67
N GLY A 72 -25.53 13.55 24.89
CA GLY A 72 -25.76 12.66 26.03
C GLY A 72 -24.55 11.79 26.36
N VAL A 73 -24.70 10.96 27.38
CA VAL A 73 -23.66 10.01 27.81
C VAL A 73 -23.63 8.83 26.84
N VAL A 74 -22.44 8.43 26.38
CA VAL A 74 -22.29 7.26 25.50
C VAL A 74 -22.47 5.99 26.32
N ASN A 75 -23.37 5.11 25.89
CA ASN A 75 -23.65 3.84 26.56
C ASN A 75 -22.84 2.68 25.95
N SER A 76 -22.73 2.63 24.62
CA SER A 76 -21.91 1.63 23.94
C SER A 76 -21.27 2.19 22.66
N VAL A 77 -20.10 1.66 22.31
CA VAL A 77 -19.38 1.97 21.07
C VAL A 77 -19.11 0.65 20.35
N THR A 78 -19.21 0.65 19.02
CA THR A 78 -18.99 -0.54 18.19
C THR A 78 -17.50 -0.91 18.15
N ASP A 79 -17.18 -2.19 18.36
CA ASP A 79 -15.79 -2.73 18.39
C ASP A 79 -15.11 -2.84 17.01
N LYS A 80 -15.83 -2.50 15.93
CA LYS A 80 -15.39 -2.65 14.53
C LYS A 80 -14.44 -1.53 14.08
N ALA A 81 -13.31 -1.39 14.76
CA ALA A 81 -12.27 -0.45 14.34
C ALA A 81 -11.64 -0.89 13.00
N ASN A 82 -11.47 0.05 12.06
CA ASN A 82 -10.86 -0.18 10.75
C ASN A 82 -11.52 -1.27 9.88
N GLN A 83 -12.79 -1.58 10.13
CA GLN A 83 -13.56 -2.54 9.34
C GLN A 83 -14.60 -1.83 8.49
N ARG A 84 -15.05 -2.51 7.42
CA ARG A 84 -16.10 -2.00 6.53
C ARG A 84 -17.45 -2.04 7.25
N VAL A 85 -18.00 -0.87 7.56
CA VAL A 85 -19.37 -0.69 8.09
C VAL A 85 -20.38 -0.51 6.96
N LYS A 86 -21.60 -1.00 7.14
CA LYS A 86 -22.70 -0.80 6.18
C LYS A 86 -23.52 0.44 6.54
N LYS A 87 -24.20 1.02 5.54
CA LYS A 87 -25.14 2.12 5.78
C LYS A 87 -26.26 1.64 6.73
N GLY A 88 -26.53 2.43 7.78
CA GLY A 88 -27.54 2.12 8.79
C GLY A 88 -27.04 1.24 9.95
N GLU A 89 -25.77 0.83 9.92
CA GLU A 89 -25.16 0.12 11.05
C GLU A 89 -24.92 1.06 12.23
N VAL A 90 -25.26 0.61 13.43
CA VAL A 90 -25.09 1.41 14.66
C VAL A 90 -23.61 1.49 15.00
N LEU A 91 -23.10 2.72 15.19
CA LEU A 91 -21.69 2.97 15.52
C LEU A 91 -21.47 3.21 17.02
N PHE A 92 -22.43 3.84 17.67
CA PHE A 92 -22.47 4.04 19.11
C PHE A 92 -23.91 4.35 19.53
N THR A 93 -24.23 4.12 20.80
CA THR A 93 -25.53 4.44 21.39
C THR A 93 -25.36 5.46 22.52
N ILE A 94 -26.35 6.33 22.67
CA ILE A 94 -26.43 7.32 23.75
C ILE A 94 -27.44 6.81 24.77
N ASP A 95 -27.15 7.00 26.05
CA ASP A 95 -28.06 6.69 27.15
C ASP A 95 -29.41 7.40 26.95
N PRO A 96 -30.51 6.64 26.76
CA PRO A 96 -31.81 7.21 26.49
C PRO A 96 -32.50 7.76 27.74
N ALA A 97 -32.03 7.49 28.97
CA ALA A 97 -32.78 7.77 30.20
C ALA A 97 -33.31 9.21 30.29
N ARG A 98 -32.46 10.21 29.97
CA ARG A 98 -32.86 11.63 29.97
C ARG A 98 -33.89 11.95 28.89
N TYR A 99 -33.76 11.35 27.71
CA TYR A 99 -34.65 11.58 26.58
C TYR A 99 -35.99 10.91 26.78
N GLN A 100 -35.99 9.67 27.28
CA GLN A 100 -37.19 8.91 27.58
C GLN A 100 -38.01 9.62 28.67
N ALA A 101 -37.38 10.05 29.76
CA ALA A 101 -38.06 10.82 30.81
C ALA A 101 -38.71 12.12 30.27
N ARG A 102 -38.10 12.75 29.26
CA ARG A 102 -38.68 13.95 28.62
C ARG A 102 -39.88 13.60 27.74
N VAL A 103 -39.82 12.49 27.00
CA VAL A 103 -40.93 12.01 26.17
C VAL A 103 -42.12 11.62 27.06
N ASP A 104 -41.87 10.84 28.12
CA ASP A 104 -42.91 10.36 29.04
C ASP A 104 -43.64 11.52 29.71
N ARG A 105 -42.89 12.55 30.15
CA ARG A 105 -43.47 13.78 30.69
C ARG A 105 -44.41 14.47 29.69
N LEU A 106 -43.98 14.61 28.44
CA LEU A 106 -44.79 15.27 27.40
C LEU A 106 -46.02 14.46 26.98
N GLN A 107 -45.99 13.14 27.15
CA GLN A 107 -47.14 12.27 26.91
C GLN A 107 -48.15 12.32 28.06
N ALA A 108 -47.69 12.45 29.30
CA ALA A 108 -48.56 12.60 30.47
C ALA A 108 -49.22 13.99 30.56
N ASP A 109 -48.55 15.03 30.03
CA ASP A 109 -49.09 16.38 29.94
C ASP A 109 -50.16 16.53 28.82
N ARG A 110 -50.42 15.47 28.04
CA ARG A 110 -51.34 15.47 26.89
C ARG A 110 -52.68 14.82 27.23
#